data_AF-A0A1H0VH42-F1
#
_entry.id   AF-A0A1H0VH42-F1
#
_cell.length_a   1.000
_cell.length_b   1.000
_cell.length_c   1.000
_cell.angle_alpha   90.00
_cell.angle_beta   90.00
_cell.angle_gamma   90.00
#
_symmetry.space_group_name_H-M   'P 1'
#
loop_
_entity.id
_entity.type
_entity.pdbx_description
1 polymer ?
#
loop_
_entity_poly.entity_id
_entity_poly.type
_entity_poly.pdbx_seq_one_letter_code
_entity_poly.pdbx_strand_id
1 'polypeptide(L)'
;MKKLCIAIICLLAFSACDHQQAQQSATDTVKVKRFGMVTGLKPERLAYYKKLHAAAWPGVLKKIKECHIRNYSIYIQKIEGKYFLFSYFEYAGTDFDKDMARMAADTTTQRWWKETNPTQNPLPEAAAQQKIWQNMEEVFHTD
;
A
#
# COMPACT_ATOMS: atom_id res chain seq x y z
N MET A 1 69.90 -29.28 0.75
CA MET A 1 68.48 -29.53 1.10
C MET A 1 67.67 -28.26 0.90
N LYS A 2 66.70 -28.33 -0.02
CA LYS A 2 65.48 -27.51 -0.14
C LYS A 2 65.61 -26.01 -0.52
N LYS A 3 65.32 -25.78 -1.81
CA LYS A 3 64.43 -24.76 -2.44
C LYS A 3 64.76 -23.27 -2.22
N LEU A 4 65.22 -22.49 -3.20
CA LEU A 4 64.70 -22.13 -4.54
C LEU A 4 63.47 -21.20 -4.52
N CYS A 5 63.57 -20.15 -5.36
CA CYS A 5 62.56 -19.23 -5.93
C CYS A 5 62.44 -17.86 -5.22
N ILE A 6 62.88 -16.73 -5.81
CA ILE A 6 62.37 -16.04 -7.04
C ILE A 6 60.89 -15.69 -6.83
N ALA A 7 60.37 -14.48 -6.97
CA ALA A 7 60.84 -13.13 -7.27
C ALA A 7 59.59 -12.22 -7.14
N ILE A 8 59.67 -11.02 -7.72
CA ILE A 8 58.55 -10.25 -8.31
C ILE A 8 58.05 -9.09 -7.45
N ILE A 9 58.60 -7.93 -7.80
CA ILE A 9 57.99 -6.60 -7.75
C ILE A 9 56.55 -6.68 -8.29
N CYS A 10 55.58 -6.19 -7.52
CA CYS A 10 54.29 -5.76 -8.06
C CYS A 10 53.92 -4.41 -7.43
N LEU A 11 54.27 -3.33 -8.12
CA LEU A 11 53.50 -2.09 -8.10
C LEU A 11 52.11 -2.43 -8.62
N LEU A 12 51.07 -2.36 -7.79
CA LEU A 12 49.70 -2.24 -8.28
C LEU A 12 48.97 -1.18 -7.44
N ALA A 13 48.63 -0.11 -8.14
CA ALA A 13 47.62 0.87 -7.77
C ALA A 13 46.33 0.18 -7.34
N PHE A 14 45.50 0.84 -6.54
CA PHE A 14 44.05 1.01 -6.73
C PHE A 14 43.50 1.75 -5.51
N SER A 15 43.85 3.02 -5.39
CA SER A 15 43.10 4.00 -4.58
C SER A 15 41.81 4.34 -5.33
N ALA A 16 40.89 3.37 -5.40
CA ALA A 16 39.62 3.50 -6.13
C ALA A 16 38.45 2.67 -5.56
N CYS A 17 38.60 2.01 -4.41
CA CYS A 17 37.49 1.26 -3.80
C CYS A 17 36.67 2.06 -2.77
N ASP A 18 37.21 3.12 -2.16
CA ASP A 18 36.50 3.85 -1.09
C ASP A 18 35.51 4.90 -1.61
N HIS A 19 35.55 5.23 -2.91
CA HIS A 19 34.65 6.24 -3.46
C HIS A 19 33.29 5.68 -3.94
N GLN A 20 33.13 4.36 -3.98
CA GLN A 20 31.95 3.70 -4.55
C GLN A 20 30.84 3.43 -3.51
N GLN A 21 31.16 3.47 -2.21
CA GLN A 21 30.16 3.30 -1.14
C GLN A 21 29.43 4.61 -0.77
N ALA A 22 30.01 5.78 -1.03
CA ALA A 22 29.38 7.06 -0.70
C ALA A 22 28.23 7.45 -1.66
N GLN A 23 28.15 6.82 -2.84
CA GLN A 23 27.17 7.16 -3.87
C GLN A 23 25.91 6.26 -3.86
N GLN A 24 25.89 5.23 -3.02
CA GLN A 24 24.78 4.27 -2.94
C GLN A 24 23.71 4.65 -1.89
N SER A 25 23.88 5.79 -1.22
CA SER A 25 23.02 6.28 -0.13
C SER A 25 22.03 7.39 -0.54
N ALA A 26 22.00 7.82 -1.80
CA ALA A 26 21.27 9.03 -2.22
C ALA A 26 20.00 8.79 -3.06
N THR A 27 19.56 7.54 -3.23
CA THR A 27 18.26 7.19 -3.83
C THR A 27 17.68 5.93 -3.20
N ASP A 28 17.46 5.93 -1.89
CA ASP A 28 16.48 5.01 -1.30
C ASP A 28 15.09 5.50 -1.72
N THR A 29 14.71 5.22 -2.96
CA THR A 29 13.32 5.32 -3.38
C THR A 29 12.55 4.37 -2.49
N VAL A 30 11.74 4.91 -1.57
CA VAL A 30 10.87 4.11 -0.71
C VAL A 30 10.09 3.15 -1.61
N LYS A 31 10.32 1.83 -1.44
CA LYS A 31 9.65 0.81 -2.24
C LYS A 31 8.15 0.88 -2.00
N VAL A 32 7.42 1.43 -2.96
CA VAL A 32 5.97 1.57 -2.91
C VAL A 32 5.34 0.20 -3.13
N LYS A 33 4.36 -0.14 -2.29
CA LYS A 33 3.47 -1.29 -2.50
C LYS A 33 2.11 -0.78 -2.96
N ARG A 34 1.53 -1.39 -4.00
CA ARG A 34 0.21 -1.02 -4.51
C ARG A 34 -0.81 -2.05 -4.05
N PHE A 35 -2.02 -1.58 -3.76
CA PHE A 35 -3.12 -2.40 -3.28
C PHE A 35 -4.36 -2.11 -4.12
N GLY A 36 -4.84 -3.13 -4.81
CA GLY A 36 -6.19 -3.16 -5.38
C GLY A 36 -7.12 -3.94 -4.45
N MET A 37 -8.33 -3.44 -4.22
CA MET A 37 -9.34 -4.18 -3.47
C MET A 37 -10.73 -4.02 -4.08
N VAL A 38 -11.60 -5.00 -3.85
CA VAL A 38 -12.98 -4.99 -4.34
C VAL A 38 -13.97 -5.31 -3.22
N THR A 39 -15.14 -4.66 -3.27
CA THR A 39 -16.31 -5.02 -2.46
C THR A 39 -17.59 -4.70 -3.22
N GLY A 40 -18.71 -5.30 -2.84
CA GLY A 40 -20.02 -4.91 -3.36
C GLY A 40 -20.53 -3.63 -2.69
N LEU A 41 -21.46 -2.96 -3.35
CA LEU A 41 -22.20 -1.82 -2.80
C LEU A 41 -23.69 -2.11 -2.83
N LYS A 42 -24.38 -1.81 -1.73
CA LYS A 42 -25.83 -1.93 -1.65
C LYS A 42 -26.49 -0.84 -2.51
N PRO A 43 -27.34 -1.20 -3.49
CA PRO A 43 -27.95 -0.22 -4.40
C PRO A 43 -28.68 0.92 -3.68
N GLU A 44 -29.39 0.62 -2.61
CA GLU A 44 -30.15 1.56 -1.79
C GLU A 44 -29.27 2.51 -0.97
N ARG A 45 -27.96 2.23 -0.86
CA ARG A 45 -26.98 3.06 -0.15
C ARG A 45 -26.05 3.84 -1.09
N LEU A 46 -26.20 3.69 -2.41
CA LEU A 46 -25.34 4.32 -3.42
C LEU A 46 -25.19 5.84 -3.25
N ALA A 47 -26.32 6.56 -3.15
CA ALA A 47 -26.30 8.01 -3.00
C ALA A 47 -25.62 8.44 -1.69
N TYR A 48 -25.87 7.69 -0.61
CA TYR A 48 -25.27 7.96 0.69
C TYR A 48 -23.76 7.74 0.67
N TYR A 49 -23.29 6.64 0.07
CA TYR A 49 -21.86 6.36 -0.07
C TYR A 49 -21.11 7.47 -0.80
N LYS A 50 -21.67 7.96 -1.92
CA LYS A 50 -21.11 9.08 -2.68
C LYS A 50 -21.07 10.37 -1.86
N LYS A 51 -22.16 10.68 -1.14
CA LYS A 51 -22.22 11.87 -0.26
C LYS A 51 -21.16 11.82 0.83
N LEU A 52 -20.97 10.67 1.48
CA LEU A 52 -19.93 10.49 2.50
C LEU A 52 -18.54 10.78 1.91
N HIS A 53 -18.19 10.15 0.78
CA HIS A 53 -16.83 10.24 0.23
C HIS A 53 -16.54 11.59 -0.44
N ALA A 54 -17.55 12.30 -0.95
CA ALA A 54 -17.39 13.66 -1.45
C ALA A 54 -16.93 14.66 -0.38
N ALA A 55 -17.20 14.36 0.90
CA ALA A 55 -16.80 15.18 2.05
C ALA A 55 -16.20 14.29 3.16
N ALA A 56 -15.24 13.44 2.78
CA ALA A 56 -14.55 12.57 3.71
C ALA A 56 -13.97 13.38 4.89
N TRP A 57 -14.12 12.87 6.11
CA TRP A 57 -13.77 13.65 7.29
C TRP A 57 -12.27 13.96 7.35
N PRO A 58 -11.86 15.20 7.65
CA PRO A 58 -10.44 15.57 7.69
C PRO A 58 -9.58 14.69 8.60
N GLY A 59 -10.13 14.24 9.74
CA GLY A 59 -9.42 13.34 10.66
C GLY A 59 -9.14 11.95 10.06
N VAL A 60 -10.05 11.43 9.22
CA VAL A 60 -9.85 10.17 8.48
C VAL A 60 -8.74 10.34 7.44
N LEU A 61 -8.80 11.42 6.65
CA LEU A 61 -7.79 11.71 5.63
C LEU A 61 -6.40 11.90 6.26
N LYS A 62 -6.32 12.58 7.40
CA LYS A 62 -5.09 12.71 8.19
C LYS A 62 -4.57 11.34 8.62
N LYS A 63 -5.43 10.48 9.17
CA LYS A 63 -5.03 9.14 9.62
C LYS A 63 -4.53 8.26 8.46
N ILE A 64 -5.20 8.30 7.31
CA ILE A 64 -4.77 7.61 6.08
C ILE A 64 -3.32 8.01 5.73
N LYS A 65 -3.03 9.33 5.71
CA LYS A 65 -1.69 9.84 5.43
C LYS A 65 -0.66 9.44 6.48
N GLU A 66 -1.02 9.48 7.77
CA GLU A 66 -0.15 9.02 8.88
C GLU A 66 0.17 7.51 8.82
N CYS A 67 -0.66 6.73 8.15
CA CYS A 67 -0.45 5.30 7.89
C CYS A 67 0.22 5.05 6.53
N HIS A 68 0.88 6.07 5.97
CA HIS A 68 1.65 6.02 4.73
C HIS A 68 0.85 5.56 3.49
N ILE A 69 -0.48 5.70 3.53
CA ILE A 69 -1.34 5.49 2.38
C ILE A 69 -1.43 6.79 1.57
N ARG A 70 -1.21 6.68 0.27
CA ARG A 70 -1.27 7.79 -0.70
C ARG A 70 -1.89 7.33 -2.01
N ASN A 71 -2.16 8.28 -2.91
CA ASN A 71 -2.79 8.03 -4.21
C ASN A 71 -4.06 7.16 -4.09
N TYR A 72 -4.85 7.38 -3.04
CA TYR A 72 -5.99 6.53 -2.70
C TYR A 72 -7.24 6.98 -3.48
N SER A 73 -7.68 6.12 -4.40
CA SER A 73 -8.93 6.27 -5.16
C SER A 73 -9.91 5.13 -4.87
N ILE A 74 -11.21 5.43 -4.94
CA ILE A 74 -12.27 4.41 -4.95
C ILE A 74 -13.17 4.66 -6.17
N TYR A 75 -13.21 3.69 -7.06
CA TYR A 75 -14.05 3.67 -8.25
C TYR A 75 -15.33 2.89 -7.97
N ILE A 76 -16.37 3.18 -8.75
CA ILE A 76 -17.63 2.46 -8.69
C ILE A 76 -18.03 2.02 -10.10
N GLN A 77 -18.50 0.78 -10.23
CA GLN A 77 -19.05 0.28 -11.49
C GLN A 77 -20.24 -0.63 -11.24
N LYS A 78 -21.18 -0.64 -12.19
CA LYS A 78 -22.27 -1.61 -12.24
C LYS A 78 -21.91 -2.76 -13.17
N ILE A 79 -21.89 -3.98 -12.66
CA ILE A 79 -21.57 -5.21 -13.40
C ILE A 79 -22.72 -6.18 -13.16
N GLU A 80 -23.33 -6.68 -14.24
CA GLU A 80 -24.44 -7.65 -14.17
C GLU A 80 -25.56 -7.25 -13.18
N GLY A 81 -25.96 -5.97 -13.21
CA GLY A 81 -27.02 -5.47 -12.35
C GLY A 81 -26.59 -5.10 -10.91
N LYS A 82 -25.38 -5.49 -10.47
CA LYS A 82 -24.86 -5.24 -9.12
C LYS A 82 -23.82 -4.13 -9.12
N TYR A 83 -23.74 -3.37 -8.03
CA TYR A 83 -22.71 -2.33 -7.87
C TYR A 83 -21.49 -2.88 -7.15
N PHE A 84 -20.32 -2.52 -7.64
CA PHE A 84 -19.02 -2.85 -7.07
C PHE A 84 -18.21 -1.58 -6.85
N LEU A 85 -17.45 -1.57 -5.76
CA LEU A 85 -16.44 -0.58 -5.48
C LEU A 85 -15.07 -1.22 -5.71
N PHE A 86 -14.19 -0.48 -6.38
CA PHE A 86 -12.79 -0.86 -6.61
C PHE A 86 -11.90 0.18 -5.95
N SER A 87 -11.16 -0.22 -4.94
CA SER A 87 -10.22 0.64 -4.24
C SER A 87 -8.83 0.43 -4.80
N TYR A 88 -8.07 1.52 -4.94
CA TYR A 88 -6.65 1.50 -5.27
C TYR A 88 -5.91 2.45 -4.35
N PHE A 89 -4.82 2.02 -3.74
CA PHE A 89 -3.89 2.93 -3.07
C PHE A 89 -2.44 2.46 -3.12
N GLU A 90 -1.54 3.41 -2.93
CA GLU A 90 -0.12 3.17 -2.73
C GLU A 90 0.22 3.25 -1.24
N TYR A 91 1.00 2.30 -0.77
CA TYR A 91 1.58 2.28 0.56
C TYR A 91 3.09 2.55 0.46
N ALA A 92 3.54 3.59 1.14
CA ALA A 92 4.93 4.02 1.17
C ALA A 92 5.54 3.93 2.58
N GLY A 93 5.02 3.06 3.44
CA GLY A 93 5.61 2.78 4.75
C GLY A 93 6.48 1.53 4.74
N THR A 94 7.03 1.18 5.90
CA THR A 94 7.94 0.04 6.07
C THR A 94 7.31 -1.16 6.78
N ASP A 95 6.17 -0.96 7.45
CA ASP A 95 5.47 -1.98 8.25
C ASP A 95 3.95 -1.82 8.09
N PHE A 96 3.42 -2.53 7.09
CA PHE A 96 2.03 -2.41 6.68
C PHE A 96 1.08 -2.85 7.79
N ASP A 97 1.37 -3.96 8.47
CA ASP A 97 0.50 -4.51 9.50
C ASP A 97 0.43 -3.57 10.72
N LYS A 98 1.57 -2.99 11.12
CA LYS A 98 1.60 -1.97 12.17
C LYS A 98 0.82 -0.71 11.80
N ASP A 99 0.90 -0.28 10.55
CA ASP A 99 0.14 0.89 10.07
C ASP A 99 -1.35 0.62 9.99
N MET A 100 -1.76 -0.58 9.54
CA MET A 100 -3.18 -0.95 9.52
C MET A 100 -3.74 -1.14 10.93
N ALA A 101 -2.95 -1.69 11.86
CA ALA A 101 -3.33 -1.76 13.27
C ALA A 101 -3.51 -0.36 13.89
N ARG A 102 -2.61 0.58 13.55
CA ARG A 102 -2.71 1.99 13.97
C ARG A 102 -3.96 2.67 13.41
N MET A 103 -4.30 2.41 12.15
CA MET A 103 -5.53 2.91 11.53
C MET A 103 -6.77 2.31 12.22
N ALA A 104 -6.77 1.01 12.50
CA ALA A 104 -7.89 0.34 13.16
C ALA A 104 -8.12 0.80 14.60
N ALA A 105 -7.07 1.24 15.29
CA ALA A 105 -7.14 1.79 16.64
C ALA A 105 -7.64 3.26 16.67
N ASP A 106 -7.67 3.97 15.54
CA ASP A 106 -8.07 5.37 15.48
C ASP A 106 -9.59 5.54 15.64
N THR A 107 -10.01 6.33 16.63
CA THR A 107 -11.42 6.51 16.97
C THR A 107 -12.22 7.23 15.89
N THR A 108 -11.59 8.15 15.14
CA THR A 108 -12.23 8.85 14.03
C THR A 108 -12.50 7.89 12.87
N THR A 109 -11.53 7.02 12.57
CA THR A 109 -11.61 5.97 11.56
C THR A 109 -12.66 4.92 11.93
N GLN A 110 -12.72 4.48 13.19
CA GLN A 110 -13.78 3.58 13.66
C GLN A 110 -15.18 4.18 13.49
N ARG A 111 -15.35 5.47 13.82
CA ARG A 111 -16.63 6.18 13.61
C ARG A 111 -16.97 6.29 12.12
N TRP A 112 -15.99 6.59 11.29
CA TRP A 112 -16.15 6.62 9.84
C TRP A 112 -16.60 5.26 9.29
N TRP A 113 -15.98 4.18 9.74
CA TRP A 113 -16.36 2.82 9.34
C TRP A 113 -17.77 2.42 9.77
N LYS A 114 -18.28 2.96 10.89
CA LYS A 114 -19.69 2.77 11.27
C LYS A 114 -20.65 3.41 10.26
N GLU A 115 -20.24 4.43 9.53
CA GLU A 115 -21.03 5.04 8.45
C GLU A 115 -20.85 4.32 7.11
N THR A 116 -19.62 3.91 6.78
CA THR A 116 -19.33 3.31 5.47
C THR A 116 -19.63 1.82 5.39
N ASN A 117 -19.29 1.02 6.40
CA ASN A 117 -19.44 -0.44 6.35
C ASN A 117 -20.90 -0.87 6.08
N PRO A 118 -21.93 -0.23 6.65
CA PRO A 118 -23.31 -0.60 6.36
C PRO A 118 -23.75 -0.37 4.90
N THR A 119 -23.03 0.49 4.16
CA THR A 119 -23.31 0.76 2.74
C THR A 119 -22.80 -0.36 1.82
N GLN A 120 -21.82 -1.13 2.28
CA GLN A 120 -21.10 -2.12 1.49
C GLN A 120 -21.73 -3.50 1.61
N ASN A 121 -21.42 -4.35 0.64
CA ASN A 121 -21.85 -5.73 0.55
C ASN A 121 -20.62 -6.61 0.26
N PRO A 122 -19.91 -7.08 1.31
CA PRO A 122 -18.67 -7.83 1.14
C PRO A 122 -18.84 -9.06 0.24
N LEU A 123 -17.84 -9.36 -0.57
CA LEU A 123 -17.82 -10.59 -1.37
C LEU A 123 -17.75 -11.83 -0.47
N PRO A 124 -18.21 -13.01 -0.92
CA PRO A 124 -18.31 -14.20 -0.08
C PRO A 124 -17.00 -14.56 0.65
N GLU A 125 -15.85 -14.49 -0.03
CA GLU A 125 -14.55 -14.83 0.54
C GLU A 125 -14.10 -13.83 1.62
N ALA A 126 -14.35 -12.54 1.42
CA ALA A 126 -14.08 -11.51 2.43
C ALA A 126 -15.03 -11.67 3.63
N ALA A 127 -16.32 -11.89 3.38
CA ALA A 127 -17.33 -12.08 4.42
C ALA A 127 -17.01 -13.28 5.32
N ALA A 128 -16.55 -14.39 4.74
CA ALA A 128 -16.13 -15.59 5.47
C ALA A 128 -14.98 -15.32 6.46
N GLN A 129 -14.18 -14.28 6.22
CA GLN A 129 -13.09 -13.84 7.09
C GLN A 129 -13.45 -12.62 7.94
N GLN A 130 -14.73 -12.24 8.00
CA GLN A 130 -15.21 -11.02 8.68
C GLN A 130 -14.55 -9.73 8.15
N LYS A 131 -14.10 -9.74 6.88
CA LYS A 131 -13.53 -8.58 6.17
C LYS A 131 -14.59 -7.92 5.29
N ILE A 132 -14.44 -6.62 5.07
CA ILE A 132 -15.33 -5.85 4.19
C ILE A 132 -14.85 -5.83 2.74
N TRP A 133 -13.53 -5.79 2.54
CA TRP A 133 -12.89 -5.68 1.23
C TRP A 133 -12.07 -6.95 0.95
N GLN A 134 -12.07 -7.37 -0.31
CA GLN A 134 -11.27 -8.46 -0.83
C GLN A 134 -10.05 -7.90 -1.58
N ASN A 135 -8.86 -8.40 -1.26
CA ASN A 135 -7.64 -8.01 -1.99
C ASN A 135 -7.68 -8.55 -3.42
N MET A 136 -7.14 -7.78 -4.36
CA MET A 136 -6.91 -8.17 -5.75
C MET A 136 -5.43 -8.46 -5.97
N GLU A 137 -5.13 -9.37 -6.90
CA GLU A 137 -3.75 -9.65 -7.34
C GLU A 137 -3.32 -8.60 -8.37
N GLU A 138 -2.16 -7.97 -8.14
CA GLU A 138 -1.51 -7.15 -9.16
C GLU A 138 -0.78 -8.08 -10.14
N VAL A 139 -1.29 -8.20 -11.36
CA VAL A 139 -0.70 -9.07 -12.40
C VAL A 139 0.15 -8.30 -13.41
N PHE A 140 0.10 -6.96 -13.38
CA PHE A 140 0.84 -6.08 -14.29
C PHE A 140 0.99 -4.68 -13.68
N HIS A 141 2.15 -4.06 -13.92
CA HIS A 141 2.42 -2.66 -13.61
C HIS A 141 3.42 -2.10 -14.61
N THR A 142 3.22 -0.84 -14.99
CA THR A 142 4.21 0.01 -15.68
C THR A 142 4.20 1.37 -15.01
N ASP A 143 5.38 1.98 -14.89
CA ASP A 143 5.51 3.38 -14.49
C ASP A 143 5.14 4.32 -15.65
#